data_AF-A0A833JQB4-F1
#
_entry.id   AF-A0A833JQB4-F1
#
_cell.length_a   1.000
_cell.length_b   1.000
_cell.length_c   1.000
_cell.angle_alpha   90.00
_cell.angle_beta   90.00
_cell.angle_gamma   90.00
#
_symmetry.space_group_name_H-M   'P 1'
#
loop_
_entity.id
_entity.type
_entity.pdbx_description
1 polymer ?
#
loop_
_entity_poly.entity_id
_entity_poly.type
_entity_poly.pdbx_seq_one_letter_code
_entity_poly.pdbx_strand_id
1 'polypeptide(L)'
;MCGIGGPTIAIAKQSMSYVEFLEWAEYRRKRGSLHPGMRTERAGALVAAILANVNRKKDSQPVSFYQFAPHHEEPQMSLEQAMETWR
;
A
#
# COMPACT_ATOMS: atom_id res chain seq x y z
N MET A 1 -12.23 12.48 28.75
CA MET A 1 -11.52 11.21 28.48
C MET A 1 -11.51 11.03 26.96
N CYS A 2 -10.34 11.05 26.32
CA CYS A 2 -10.22 11.09 24.86
C CYS A 2 -10.79 9.80 24.24
N GLY A 3 -11.95 9.91 23.59
CA GLY A 3 -12.80 8.80 23.15
C GLY A 3 -12.23 8.01 21.97
N ILE A 4 -11.37 7.04 22.28
CA ILE A 4 -11.13 5.88 21.40
C ILE A 4 -12.10 4.79 21.86
N GLY A 5 -13.36 4.93 21.45
CA GLY A 5 -14.46 4.06 21.89
C GLY A 5 -15.53 4.02 20.81
N GLY A 6 -15.16 3.55 19.61
CA GLY A 6 -16.16 3.11 18.65
C GLY A 6 -17.02 1.98 19.23
N PRO A 7 -18.10 1.58 18.54
CA PRO A 7 -18.88 0.42 18.93
C PRO A 7 -17.96 -0.78 19.20
N THR A 8 -18.26 -1.56 20.24
CA THR A 8 -17.51 -2.80 20.50
C THR A 8 -17.53 -3.69 19.24
N ILE A 9 -16.55 -4.58 19.08
CA ILE A 9 -16.51 -5.50 17.92
C ILE A 9 -17.84 -6.25 17.75
N ALA A 10 -18.52 -6.55 18.86
CA ALA A 10 -19.85 -7.17 18.85
C ALA A 10 -20.91 -6.28 18.20
N ILE A 11 -20.97 -4.99 18.58
CA ILE A 11 -21.93 -4.04 18.00
C ILE A 11 -21.62 -3.82 16.52
N ALA A 12 -20.35 -3.65 16.14
CA ALA A 12 -19.97 -3.50 14.73
C ALA A 12 -20.41 -4.71 13.88
N LYS A 13 -20.29 -5.93 14.42
CA LYS A 13 -20.79 -7.15 13.74
C LYS A 13 -22.31 -7.20 13.61
N GLN A 14 -23.04 -6.63 14.58
CA GLN A 14 -24.50 -6.62 14.57
C GLN A 14 -25.08 -5.53 13.67
N SER A 15 -24.41 -4.37 13.57
CA SER A 15 -24.91 -3.21 12.84
C SER A 15 -24.42 -3.13 11.39
N MET A 16 -23.33 -3.82 11.03
CA MET A 16 -22.74 -3.76 9.68
C MET A 16 -23.63 -4.46 8.67
N SER A 17 -24.02 -3.73 7.62
CA SER A 17 -24.77 -4.31 6.51
C SER A 17 -23.88 -5.21 5.65
N TYR A 18 -24.49 -6.15 4.93
CA TYR A 18 -23.74 -7.01 3.99
C TYR A 18 -23.03 -6.20 2.89
N VAL A 19 -23.66 -5.15 2.38
CA VAL A 19 -23.07 -4.28 1.36
C VAL A 19 -21.84 -3.55 1.91
N GLU A 20 -21.96 -2.95 3.08
CA GLU A 20 -20.85 -2.28 3.76
C GLU A 20 -19.68 -3.25 4.01
N PHE A 21 -19.98 -4.49 4.41
CA PHE A 21 -18.95 -5.52 4.58
C PHE A 21 -18.19 -5.79 3.27
N LEU A 22 -18.90 -5.92 2.14
CA LEU A 22 -18.27 -6.14 0.84
C LEU A 22 -17.40 -4.96 0.42
N GLU A 23 -17.84 -3.72 0.68
CA GLU A 23 -17.05 -2.51 0.43
C GLU A 23 -15.75 -2.51 1.24
N TRP A 24 -15.81 -2.87 2.53
CA TRP A 24 -14.61 -3.01 3.36
C TRP A 24 -13.71 -4.16 2.92
N ALA A 25 -14.28 -5.27 2.43
CA ALA A 25 -13.50 -6.37 1.86
C ALA A 25 -12.73 -5.91 0.62
N GLU A 26 -13.39 -5.19 -0.30
CA GLU A 26 -12.76 -4.61 -1.49
C GLU A 26 -11.72 -3.54 -1.14
N TYR A 27 -12.01 -2.68 -0.16
CA TYR A 27 -11.05 -1.71 0.34
C TYR A 27 -9.77 -2.41 0.82
N ARG A 28 -9.91 -3.46 1.64
CA ARG A 28 -8.76 -4.22 2.14
C ARG A 28 -8.03 -4.98 1.04
N ARG A 29 -8.73 -5.49 0.04
CA ARG A 29 -8.10 -6.14 -1.10
C ARG A 29 -7.22 -5.16 -1.89
N LYS A 30 -7.66 -3.90 -2.03
CA LYS A 30 -6.92 -2.85 -2.78
C LYS A 30 -5.84 -2.17 -1.94
N ARG A 31 -6.07 -1.99 -0.65
CA ARG A 31 -5.26 -1.15 0.26
C ARG A 31 -4.68 -1.92 1.45
N GLY A 32 -4.72 -3.25 1.44
CA GLY A 32 -4.21 -4.08 2.52
C GLY A 32 -5.03 -3.94 3.82
N SER A 33 -4.37 -3.72 4.94
CA SER A 33 -5.06 -3.57 6.23
C SER A 33 -5.82 -2.23 6.33
N LEU A 34 -6.68 -2.11 7.34
CA LEU A 34 -7.20 -0.80 7.75
C LEU A 34 -6.03 0.09 8.22
N HIS A 35 -6.06 1.37 7.83
CA HIS A 35 -5.12 2.48 8.10
C HIS A 35 -3.69 2.14 8.59
N PRO A 36 -3.44 1.67 9.85
CA PRO A 36 -2.10 1.36 10.32
C PRO A 36 -1.20 0.52 9.39
N GLY A 37 -1.69 -0.59 8.83
CA GLY A 37 -0.79 -1.47 8.09
C GLY A 37 -0.41 -0.97 6.69
N MET A 38 -1.13 0.00 6.11
CA MET A 38 -0.61 0.74 4.94
C MET A 38 0.64 1.55 5.28
N ARG A 39 0.67 2.17 6.47
CA ARG A 39 1.85 2.91 6.94
C ARG A 39 3.00 1.95 7.23
N THR A 40 2.71 0.81 7.83
CA THR A 40 3.71 -0.24 8.11
C THR A 40 4.26 -0.84 6.82
N GLU A 41 3.40 -1.15 5.84
CA GLU A 41 3.82 -1.61 4.52
C GLU A 41 4.76 -0.59 3.86
N ARG A 42 4.35 0.68 3.82
CA ARG A 42 5.18 1.74 3.25
C ARG A 42 6.54 1.87 3.92
N ALA A 43 6.59 1.81 5.25
CA ALA A 43 7.84 1.88 6.00
C ALA A 43 8.74 0.67 5.69
N GLY A 44 8.16 -0.55 5.70
CA GLY A 44 8.88 -1.78 5.39
C GLY A 44 9.42 -1.82 3.97
N ALA A 45 8.59 -1.42 2.99
CA ALA A 45 8.96 -1.36 1.59
C ALA A 45 10.08 -0.35 1.32
N LEU A 46 10.08 0.81 2.02
CA LEU A 46 11.16 1.79 1.91
C LEU A 46 12.49 1.21 2.42
N VAL A 47 12.49 0.58 3.59
CA VAL A 47 13.69 -0.05 4.15
C VAL A 47 14.20 -1.19 3.25
N ALA A 48 13.29 -2.03 2.74
CA ALA A 48 13.63 -3.12 1.84
C ALA A 48 14.24 -2.61 0.52
N ALA A 49 13.65 -1.57 -0.08
CA ALA A 49 14.17 -0.97 -1.31
C ALA A 49 15.56 -0.35 -1.11
N ILE A 50 15.78 0.35 0.01
CA ILE A 50 17.10 0.89 0.36
C ILE A 50 18.11 -0.25 0.48
N LEU A 51 17.79 -1.28 1.28
CA LEU A 51 18.70 -2.40 1.52
C LEU A 51 19.01 -3.16 0.22
N ALA A 52 18.01 -3.41 -0.62
CA ALA A 52 18.18 -4.08 -1.91
C ALA A 52 19.10 -3.28 -2.83
N ASN A 53 18.93 -1.96 -2.91
CA ASN A 53 19.73 -1.09 -3.78
C ASN A 53 21.15 -0.84 -3.27
N VAL A 54 21.36 -0.81 -1.95
CA VAL A 54 22.70 -0.69 -1.34
C VAL A 54 23.53 -1.96 -1.59
N ASN A 55 22.90 -3.13 -1.58
CA ASN A 55 23.58 -4.42 -1.75
C ASN A 55 23.53 -4.97 -3.17
N ARG A 56 23.00 -4.22 -4.15
CA ARG A 56 22.90 -4.71 -5.54
C ARG A 56 24.27 -4.77 -6.20
N LYS A 57 24.39 -5.63 -7.22
CA LYS A 57 25.58 -5.65 -8.10
C LYS A 57 25.64 -4.38 -8.93
N LYS A 58 26.83 -3.86 -9.22
CA LYS A 58 27.03 -2.59 -9.97
C LYS A 58 26.28 -2.56 -11.31
N ASP A 59 26.15 -3.71 -11.96
CA ASP A 59 25.56 -3.82 -13.30
C ASP A 59 24.08 -4.24 -13.27
N SER A 60 23.48 -4.37 -12.08
CA SER A 60 22.07 -4.76 -11.92
C SER A 60 21.16 -3.55 -11.85
N GLN A 61 19.95 -3.68 -12.39
CA GLN A 61 18.95 -2.60 -12.37
C GLN A 61 18.52 -2.25 -10.94
N PRO A 62 18.19 -0.98 -10.67
CA PRO A 62 17.67 -0.58 -9.36
C PRO A 62 16.35 -1.30 -9.07
N VAL A 63 16.14 -1.66 -7.81
CA VAL A 63 14.88 -2.26 -7.34
C VAL A 63 13.94 -1.14 -6.93
N SER A 64 12.74 -1.12 -7.51
CA SER A 64 11.71 -0.12 -7.20
C SER A 64 11.05 -0.40 -5.84
N PHE A 65 10.67 0.67 -5.14
CA PHE A 65 9.84 0.60 -3.92
C PHE A 65 8.55 -0.20 -4.16
N TYR A 66 7.93 -0.02 -5.33
CA TYR A 66 6.65 -0.66 -5.66
C TYR A 66 6.73 -2.19 -5.74
N GLN A 67 7.94 -2.77 -5.90
CA GLN A 67 8.12 -4.23 -5.81
C GLN A 67 7.92 -4.80 -4.40
N PHE A 68 8.02 -3.96 -3.36
CA PHE A 68 7.82 -4.35 -1.96
C PHE A 68 6.51 -3.81 -1.36
N ALA A 69 5.76 -3.02 -2.13
CA ALA A 69 4.55 -2.32 -1.67
C ALA A 69 3.34 -2.69 -2.55
N PRO A 70 2.80 -3.92 -2.42
CA PRO A 70 1.80 -4.46 -3.34
C PRO A 70 0.46 -3.69 -3.34
N HIS A 71 0.17 -2.92 -2.29
CA HIS A 71 -1.04 -2.09 -2.20
C HIS A 71 -0.79 -0.63 -2.56
N HIS A 72 0.41 -0.30 -3.04
CA HIS A 72 0.77 1.02 -3.56
C HIS A 72 0.79 0.98 -5.09
N GLU A 73 0.06 1.91 -5.71
CA GLU A 73 0.01 2.03 -7.17
C GLU A 73 1.26 2.78 -7.65
N GLU A 74 2.00 2.16 -8.57
CA GLU A 74 3.11 2.83 -9.26
C GLU A 74 2.53 3.91 -10.20
N PRO A 75 3.01 5.17 -10.11
CA PRO A 75 2.60 6.22 -11.02
C PRO A 75 2.85 5.79 -12.46
N GLN A 76 1.79 5.73 -13.27
CA GLN A 76 1.93 5.44 -14.69
C GLN A 76 2.53 6.66 -15.38
N MET A 77 3.63 6.45 -16.09
CA MET A 77 4.25 7.47 -16.93
C MET A 77 3.31 7.82 -18.08
N SER A 78 3.13 9.11 -18.36
CA SER A 78 2.34 9.53 -19.52
C SER A 78 3.08 9.19 -20.83
N LEU A 79 2.35 9.14 -21.95
CA LEU A 79 2.96 8.87 -23.25
C LEU A 79 4.04 9.91 -23.59
N GLU A 80 3.76 11.18 -23.30
CA GLU A 80 4.68 12.29 -23.55
C GLU A 80 5.98 12.12 -22.75
N GLN A 81 5.87 11.77 -21.46
CA GLN A 81 7.03 11.47 -20.60
C GLN A 81 7.81 10.24 -21.10
N ALA A 82 7.11 9.22 -21.58
CA ALA A 82 7.75 8.03 -22.16
C ALA A 82 8.58 8.40 -23.39
N MET A 83 8.05 9.23 -24.28
CA MET A 83 8.74 9.69 -25.48
C MET A 83 10.01 10.49 -25.18
N GLU A 84 10.04 11.24 -24.07
CA GLU A 84 11.25 11.95 -23.64
C GLU A 84 12.38 10.99 -23.23
N THR A 85 12.06 9.84 -22.65
CA THR A 85 13.07 8.83 -22.25
C THR A 85 13.71 8.08 -23.41
N TRP A 86 13.16 8.18 -24.63
CA TRP A 86 13.67 7.52 -25.84
C TRP A 86 14.52 8.43 -26.72
N ARG A 87 14.59 9.73 -26.40
CA ARG A 87 15.48 10.67 -27.08
C ARG A 87 16.92 10.46 -26.67
#